data_AF-A0A496AAY4-F1
#
_entry.id   AF-A0A496AAY4-F1
#
_cell.length_a   1.000
_cell.length_b   1.000
_cell.length_c   1.000
_cell.angle_alpha   90.00
_cell.angle_beta   90.00
_cell.angle_gamma   90.00
#
_symmetry.space_group_name_H-M   'P 1'
#
loop_
_entity.id
_entity.type
_entity.pdbx_description
1 polymer ?
#
loop_
_entity_poly.entity_id
_entity_poly.type
_entity_poly.pdbx_seq_one_letter_code
_entity_poly.pdbx_strand_id
1 'polypeptide(L)' 'MPVRYDVKQSVSFSSDMAHEIKAVAERFNLTFSEVVRQCCENDLPKLIDRESARRRRAKTRA' A
#
# COMPACT_ATOMS: atom_id res chain seq x y z
N MET A 1 -12.39 -0.09 -18.94
CA MET A 1 -10.96 -0.45 -18.96
C MET A 1 -10.33 0.08 -17.68
N PRO A 2 -9.77 -0.75 -16.78
CA PRO A 2 -9.06 -0.25 -15.61
C PRO A 2 -7.81 0.54 -16.07
N VAL A 3 -7.66 1.77 -15.58
CA VAL A 3 -6.53 2.62 -15.90
C VAL A 3 -5.28 2.03 -15.25
N ARG A 4 -4.34 1.54 -16.07
CA ARG A 4 -3.03 1.07 -15.60
C ARG A 4 -2.05 2.24 -15.66
N TYR A 5 -1.68 2.77 -14.51
CA TYR A 5 -0.60 3.74 -14.40
C TYR A 5 0.72 2.99 -14.26
N ASP A 6 1.49 2.87 -15.33
CA ASP A 6 2.86 2.34 -15.29
C ASP A 6 3.84 3.46 -14.88
N VAL A 7 3.56 4.08 -13.73
CA VAL A 7 4.37 5.18 -13.19
C VAL A 7 5.41 4.58 -12.26
N LYS A 8 6.68 4.66 -12.65
CA LYS A 8 7.80 4.29 -11.77
C LYS A 8 7.86 5.30 -10.62
N GLN A 9 7.60 4.84 -9.41
CA GLN A 9 7.63 5.64 -8.20
C GLN A 9 8.76 5.17 -7.30
N SER A 10 9.66 6.08 -6.96
CA SER A 10 10.72 5.80 -5.97
C SER A 10 10.13 5.94 -4.57
N VAL A 11 10.24 4.89 -3.77
CA VAL A 11 9.74 4.84 -2.39
C VAL A 11 10.90 4.47 -1.48
N SER A 12 11.08 5.23 -0.40
CA SER A 12 12.11 4.99 0.60
C SER A 12 11.57 4.09 1.72
N PHE A 13 12.33 3.03 2.02
CA PHE A 13 12.08 2.11 3.11
C PHE A 13 13.21 2.22 4.14
N SER A 14 12.93 1.96 5.41
CA SER A 14 14.01 1.71 6.38
C SER A 14 14.78 0.45 5.98
N SER A 15 16.04 0.35 6.42
CA SER A 15 16.90 -0.81 6.12
C SER A 15 16.24 -2.12 6.55
N ASP A 16 15.68 -2.15 7.77
CA ASP A 16 15.03 -3.34 8.33
C ASP A 16 13.80 -3.75 7.51
N MET A 17 12.96 -2.78 7.13
CA MET A 17 11.74 -3.05 6.36
C MET A 17 12.07 -3.50 4.93
N ALA A 18 13.12 -2.96 4.31
CA ALA A 18 13.58 -3.43 3.00
C ALA A 18 14.10 -4.87 3.05
N HIS A 19 14.76 -5.27 4.14
CA HIS A 19 15.21 -6.65 4.34
C HIS A 19 14.03 -7.61 4.52
N GLU A 20 13.02 -7.23 5.30
CA GLU A 20 11.81 -8.04 5.48
C GLU A 20 11.06 -8.23 4.15
N ILE A 21 10.89 -7.17 3.36
CA ILE A 21 10.23 -7.25 2.05
C ILE A 21 11.00 -8.19 1.11
N LYS A 22 12.34 -8.14 1.11
CA LYS A 22 13.16 -9.06 0.32
C LYS A 22 13.01 -10.51 0.76
N ALA A 23 13.02 -10.78 2.06
CA ALA A 23 12.84 -12.14 2.59
C ALA A 23 11.47 -12.73 2.20
N VAL A 24 10.42 -11.90 2.22
CA VAL A 24 9.08 -12.29 1.74
C VAL A 24 9.09 -12.54 0.24
N ALA A 25 9.69 -11.63 -0.54
CA ALA A 25 9.81 -11.77 -1.98
C ALA A 25 10.48 -13.11 -2.38
N GLU A 26 11.59 -13.46 -1.73
CA GLU A 26 12.30 -14.73 -1.94
C GLU A 26 11.44 -15.94 -1.56
N ARG A 27 10.76 -15.89 -0.40
CA ARG A 27 9.93 -17.00 0.09
C ARG A 27 8.75 -17.33 -0.82
N PHE A 28 8.18 -16.33 -1.47
CA PHE A 28 7.01 -16.49 -2.34
C PHE A 28 7.36 -16.47 -3.84
N ASN A 29 8.64 -16.37 -4.18
CA ASN A 29 9.14 -16.23 -5.55
C ASN A 29 8.47 -15.08 -6.31
N LEU A 30 8.33 -13.93 -5.62
CA LEU A 30 7.76 -12.69 -6.14
C LEU A 30 8.84 -11.62 -6.27
N THR A 31 8.57 -10.61 -7.07
CA THR A 31 9.42 -9.40 -7.11
C THR A 31 9.13 -8.48 -5.93
N PHE A 32 10.13 -7.66 -5.55
CA PHE A 32 9.96 -6.65 -4.50
C PHE A 32 8.73 -5.75 -4.76
N SER A 33 8.54 -5.33 -6.02
CA SER A 33 7.39 -4.52 -6.43
C SER A 33 6.05 -5.22 -6.28
N GLU A 34 5.98 -6.54 -6.52
CA GLU A 34 4.73 -7.30 -6.38
C GLU A 34 4.32 -7.44 -4.92
N VAL A 35 5.29 -7.65 -4.03
CA VAL A 35 5.04 -7.69 -2.58
C VAL A 35 4.49 -6.34 -2.11
N VAL A 36 5.16 -5.24 -2.48
CA VAL A 36 4.70 -3.88 -2.16
C VAL A 36 3.31 -3.63 -2.74
N ARG A 37 3.05 -4.05 -3.99
CA ARG A 37 1.73 -3.90 -4.62
C ARG A 37 0.65 -4.64 -3.84
N GLN A 38 0.89 -5.89 -3.45
CA GLN A 38 -0.07 -6.66 -2.65
C GLN A 38 -0.36 -6.01 -1.30
N CYS A 39 0.67 -5.49 -0.61
CA CYS A 39 0.47 -4.75 0.64
C CYS A 39 -0.43 -3.52 0.41
N CYS A 40 -0.17 -2.74 -0.65
CA CYS A 40 -1.02 -1.61 -0.99
C CYS A 40 -2.46 -2.03 -1.34
N GLU A 41 -2.65 -3.06 -2.17
CA GLU A 41 -3.98 -3.53 -2.57
C GLU A 41 -4.82 -3.99 -1.36
N ASN A 42 -4.19 -4.59 -0.35
CA ASN A 42 -4.88 -5.11 0.83
C ASN A 42 -5.19 -4.04 1.90
N ASP A 43 -4.30 -3.05 2.08
CA ASP A 43 -4.41 -2.08 3.18
C ASP A 43 -4.90 -0.70 2.75
N LEU A 44 -4.69 -0.31 1.49
CA LEU A 44 -5.17 0.97 0.98
C LEU A 44 -6.70 1.12 1.09
N PRO A 45 -7.54 0.10 0.80
CA PRO A 45 -8.98 0.20 0.99
C PRO A 45 -9.35 0.53 2.44
N LYS A 46 -8.70 -0.13 3.41
CA LYS A 46 -8.94 0.08 4.85
C LYS A 46 -8.56 1.50 5.28
N LEU A 47 -7.48 2.05 4.71
CA LEU A 47 -7.05 3.42 4.97
C LEU A 47 -8.04 4.44 4.39
N ILE A 48 -8.50 4.21 3.15
CA ILE A 48 -9.52 5.03 2.49
C ILE A 48 -10.81 5.04 3.31
N ASP A 49 -11.25 3.88 3.80
CA ASP A 49 -12.46 3.74 4.60
C ASP A 49 -12.36 4.48 5.94
N ARG A 50 -11.21 4.34 6.64
CA ARG A 50 -10.94 5.05 7.89
C ARG A 50 -10.97 6.57 7.70
N GLU A 51 -10.32 7.06 6.66
CA GLU A 51 -10.29 8.50 6.35
C GLU A 51 -11.68 9.02 5.93
N SER A 52 -12.42 8.24 5.14
CA SER A 52 -13.80 8.55 4.76
C SER A 52 -14.72 8.60 5.97
N ALA A 53 -14.59 7.66 6.90
CA ALA A 53 -15.34 7.64 8.16
C ALA A 53 -15.02 8.86 9.04
N ARG A 54 -13.74 9.25 9.14
CA ARG A 54 -13.31 10.46 9.85
C ARG A 54 -13.97 11.71 9.27
N ARG A 55 -13.94 11.87 7.95
CA ARG A 55 -14.55 13.01 7.25
C ARG A 55 -16.07 13.08 7.44
N ARG A 56 -16.77 11.94 7.44
CA ARG A 56 -18.22 11.90 7.71
C ARG A 56 -18.53 12.40 9.13
N ARG A 57 -17.81 11.92 10.14
CA ARG A 57 -17.98 12.35 11.54
C ARG A 57 -17.69 13.84 11.74
N ALA A 58 -16.69 14.38 11.03
CA ALA A 58 -16.37 15.80 11.08
C ALA A 58 -17.51 16.68 10.53
N LYS A 59 -18.22 16.23 9.49
CA LYS A 59 -19.36 16.94 8.89
C LYS A 59 -20.64 16.87 9.72
N THR A 60 -20.84 15.82 10.52
CA THR A 60 -22.04 15.67 11.37
C THR A 60 -21.94 16.49 12.67
N ARG A 61 -20.77 17.05 12.99
CA ARG A 61 -20.54 17.90 14.17
C ARG A 61 -20.56 19.40 13.88
N ALA A 62 -20.67 19.79 12.62
CA ALA A 62 -20.85 21.18 12.17
C ALA A 62 -22.32 21.42 11.85
#